data_AF-A0A2N3T0R8-F1
#
_entry.id   AF-A0A2N3T0R8-F1
#
_cell.length_a   1.000
_cell.length_b   1.000
_cell.length_c   1.000
_cell.angle_alpha   90.00
_cell.angle_beta   90.00
_cell.angle_gamma   90.00
#
_symmetry.space_group_name_H-M   'P 1'
#
loop_
_entity.id
_entity.type
_entity.pdbx_description
1 polymer ?
#
loop_
_entity_poly.entity_id
_entity_poly.type
_entity_poly.pdbx_seq_one_letter_code
_entity_poly.pdbx_strand_id
1 'polypeptide(L)'
;MTLENLHRTLNQRKRPEDVAEMIEVILNEDLNRSEMKTLRKASGKSLVKSFWKYTSMLESFSEPIGAEKQIRKAVEVFKASYDFDNFDFVDPKEIEIFIKQMSKLIGKEFGQNNLMSDRLNRKERLELGFDISKRRYNKLFRHLKRLEKKLNKIIQEIKKTEFQKIAKHGLVHHIELEDFVKDKFSACFIAYYTSRCNLRSEFTITGQQKPYDEIADMLFKKATVSGFLKNNQTANFYTISYVYPVKRVLDKLTDNEKGMLLGKWTTTIEEISTLLKKLWNENDINRETMVVKRGNDSSTWNNTAGAWNKARDVWMNIVYSLGLESILDTICFGKVLRLMAGDVVAWHISSGGALDSNTQVWNKLPLPWEVFNGEKYCNKKMVIEICEKANLDPEKSGWIAPKTHSVSEFIPTPELVHGVTIFNPYLATILKKEKFFSGK
;
A
#
# COMPACT_ATOMS: atom_id res chain seq x y z
N MET A 1 -4.22 22.78 16.12
CA MET A 1 -3.89 21.51 15.44
C MET A 1 -3.76 20.44 16.52
N THR A 2 -4.27 19.23 16.32
CA THR A 2 -4.28 18.18 17.37
C THR A 2 -3.62 16.88 16.87
N LEU A 3 -3.34 15.94 17.78
CA LEU A 3 -2.79 14.63 17.40
C LEU A 3 -3.78 13.80 16.58
N GLU A 4 -5.09 13.97 16.78
CA GLU A 4 -6.12 13.35 15.94
C GLU A 4 -6.03 13.83 14.48
N ASN A 5 -5.71 15.12 14.27
CA ASN A 5 -5.49 15.63 12.92
C ASN A 5 -4.23 15.01 12.29
N LEU A 6 -3.16 14.79 13.06
CA LEU A 6 -1.98 14.07 12.57
C LEU A 6 -2.29 12.61 12.24
N HIS A 7 -3.08 11.92 13.08
CA HIS A 7 -3.49 10.53 12.85
C HIS A 7 -4.25 10.37 11.52
N ARG A 8 -5.14 11.31 11.18
CA ARG A 8 -5.83 11.30 9.87
C ARG A 8 -4.86 11.32 8.69
N THR A 9 -3.68 11.91 8.84
CA THR A 9 -2.68 11.96 7.75
C THR A 9 -2.10 10.59 7.40
N LEU A 10 -2.19 9.60 8.30
CA LEU A 10 -1.72 8.23 8.07
C LEU A 10 -2.46 7.52 6.93
N ASN A 11 -3.70 7.94 6.66
CA ASN A 11 -4.53 7.45 5.57
C ASN A 11 -4.53 8.38 4.34
N GLN A 12 -3.69 9.42 4.35
CA GLN A 12 -3.61 10.45 3.31
C GLN A 12 -2.23 10.44 2.65
N ARG A 13 -2.12 11.18 1.55
CA ARG A 13 -0.87 11.42 0.81
C ARG A 13 -0.44 12.88 0.94
N LYS A 14 -0.63 13.47 2.13
CA LYS A 14 -0.16 14.82 2.43
C LYS A 14 1.33 14.94 2.20
N ARG A 15 1.76 16.13 1.75
CA ARG A 15 3.18 16.39 1.53
C ARG A 15 3.89 16.52 2.89
N PRO A 16 5.16 16.11 2.99
CA PRO A 16 5.97 16.26 4.19
C PRO A 16 6.04 17.69 4.74
N GLU A 17 6.01 18.68 3.86
CA GLU A 17 5.99 20.09 4.23
C GLU A 17 4.72 20.47 5.00
N ASP A 18 3.57 19.94 4.59
CA ASP A 18 2.28 20.23 5.21
C ASP A 18 2.15 19.49 6.54
N VAL A 19 2.67 18.26 6.63
CA VAL A 19 2.74 17.53 7.90
C VAL A 19 3.76 18.17 8.86
N ALA A 20 4.90 18.66 8.37
CA ALA A 20 5.89 19.38 9.18
C ALA A 20 5.31 20.66 9.78
N GLU A 21 4.43 21.36 9.07
CA GLU A 21 3.70 22.52 9.60
C GLU A 21 2.76 22.14 10.74
N MET A 22 2.01 21.03 10.57
CA MET A 22 1.15 20.50 11.65
C MET A 22 1.97 20.15 12.90
N ILE A 23 3.15 19.55 12.71
CA ILE A 23 4.08 19.19 13.79
C ILE A 23 4.71 20.43 14.43
N GLU A 24 5.05 21.46 13.65
CA GLU A 24 5.59 22.73 14.17
C GLU A 24 4.62 23.35 15.18
N VAL A 25 3.32 23.32 14.89
CA VAL A 25 2.27 23.80 15.81
C VAL A 25 2.18 22.95 17.08
N ILE A 26 2.28 21.62 16.94
CA ILE A 26 2.12 20.67 18.06
C ILE A 26 3.33 20.65 19.00
N LEU A 27 4.54 20.85 18.48
CA LEU A 27 5.78 20.78 19.25
C LEU A 27 6.41 22.15 19.53
N ASN A 28 5.69 23.25 19.30
CA ASN A 28 6.26 24.60 19.33
C ASN A 28 7.10 24.91 20.58
N GLU A 29 6.64 24.48 21.76
CA GLU A 29 7.31 24.71 23.04
C GLU A 29 8.31 23.60 23.42
N ASP A 30 8.26 22.45 22.73
CA ASP A 30 9.11 21.29 23.03
C ASP A 30 10.40 21.26 22.20
N LEU A 31 10.49 22.06 21.13
CA LEU A 31 11.65 22.10 20.23
C LEU A 31 12.64 23.20 20.62
N ASN A 32 13.92 22.86 20.68
CA ASN A 32 14.98 23.86 20.80
C ASN A 32 15.16 24.64 19.48
N ARG A 33 15.94 25.72 19.51
CA ARG A 33 16.15 26.58 18.33
C ARG A 33 16.72 25.83 17.12
N SER A 34 17.59 24.85 17.32
CA SER A 34 18.20 24.08 16.24
C SER A 34 17.20 23.08 15.63
N GLU A 35 16.43 22.39 16.48
CA GLU A 35 15.36 21.48 16.07
C GLU A 35 14.27 22.24 15.30
N MET A 36 13.85 23.40 15.81
CA MET A 36 12.89 24.27 15.17
C MET A 36 13.40 24.76 13.80
N LYS A 37 14.67 25.15 13.70
CA LYS A 37 15.30 25.52 12.41
C LYS A 37 15.29 24.36 11.42
N THR A 38 15.55 23.14 11.89
CA THR A 38 15.56 21.93 11.05
C THR A 38 14.16 21.62 10.53
N LEU A 39 13.14 21.64 11.40
CA LEU A 39 11.74 21.42 11.00
C LEU A 39 11.25 22.49 10.02
N ARG A 40 11.66 23.75 10.22
CA ARG A 40 11.30 24.88 9.35
C ARG A 40 11.84 24.79 7.93
N LYS A 41 12.86 23.96 7.66
CA LYS A 41 13.30 23.68 6.29
C LYS A 41 12.17 23.07 5.44
N ALA A 42 11.33 22.24 6.06
CA ALA A 42 10.14 21.67 5.43
C ALA A 42 8.88 22.52 5.66
N SER A 43 8.57 22.87 6.92
CA SER A 43 7.31 23.55 7.24
C SER A 43 7.19 24.93 6.58
N GLY A 44 8.32 25.62 6.31
CA GLY A 44 8.35 26.88 5.58
C GLY A 44 7.92 26.76 4.11
N LYS A 45 7.87 25.54 3.55
CA LYS A 45 7.46 25.24 2.17
C LYS A 45 6.06 24.61 2.10
N SER A 46 5.30 24.62 3.19
CA SER A 46 3.91 24.14 3.22
C SER A 46 3.02 24.93 2.27
N LEU A 47 1.89 24.36 1.82
CA LEU A 47 0.98 25.03 0.89
C LEU A 47 0.45 26.33 1.48
N VAL A 48 0.18 26.34 2.79
CA VAL A 48 -0.33 27.51 3.51
C VAL A 48 0.66 28.68 3.45
N LYS A 49 1.97 28.39 3.47
CA LYS A 49 3.05 29.39 3.46
C LYS A 49 3.65 29.63 2.05
N SER A 50 3.35 28.78 1.07
CA SER A 50 3.85 28.87 -0.30
C SER A 50 3.14 29.96 -1.11
N PHE A 51 3.89 30.62 -2.00
CA PHE A 51 3.36 31.64 -2.91
C PHE A 51 2.24 31.11 -3.82
N TRP A 52 2.40 29.89 -4.34
CA TRP A 52 1.45 29.31 -5.30
C TRP A 52 0.22 28.70 -4.62
N LYS A 53 0.29 28.38 -3.32
CA LYS A 53 -0.73 27.65 -2.53
C LYS A 53 -1.35 26.44 -3.26
N TYR A 54 -0.57 25.81 -4.15
CA TYR A 54 -1.03 24.83 -5.11
C TYR A 54 0.02 23.72 -5.31
N THR A 55 -0.45 22.49 -5.53
CA THR A 55 0.39 21.34 -5.90
C THR A 55 -0.33 20.46 -6.93
N SER A 56 0.45 19.80 -7.78
CA SER A 56 -0.04 18.79 -8.73
C SER A 56 -0.02 17.37 -8.14
N MET A 57 0.39 17.21 -6.88
CA MET A 57 0.40 15.95 -6.15
C MET A 57 -1.01 15.61 -5.64
N LEU A 58 -1.34 14.31 -5.63
CA LEU A 58 -2.57 13.83 -5.02
C LEU A 58 -2.40 13.76 -3.51
N GLU A 59 -3.35 14.32 -2.76
CA GLU A 59 -3.35 14.31 -1.29
C GLU A 59 -4.08 13.11 -0.68
N SER A 60 -4.77 12.31 -1.50
CA SER A 60 -5.49 11.11 -1.06
C SER A 60 -5.11 9.88 -1.89
N PHE A 61 -5.32 8.70 -1.30
CA PHE A 61 -5.32 7.44 -2.04
C PHE A 61 -6.63 7.29 -2.81
N SER A 62 -6.64 6.46 -3.85
CA SER A 62 -7.87 6.16 -4.58
C SER A 62 -8.81 5.35 -3.70
N GLU A 63 -10.06 5.80 -3.61
CA GLU A 63 -11.12 5.08 -2.90
C GLU A 63 -11.85 4.12 -3.85
N PRO A 64 -12.25 2.92 -3.36
CA PRO A 64 -13.08 2.02 -4.13
C PRO A 64 -14.43 2.67 -4.48
N ILE A 65 -14.84 2.55 -5.74
CA ILE A 65 -16.19 2.96 -6.13
C ILE A 65 -17.18 2.00 -5.48
N GLY A 66 -18.04 2.49 -4.59
CA GLY A 66 -19.07 1.71 -3.90
C GLY A 66 -20.16 1.10 -4.80
N ALA A 67 -21.15 0.46 -4.17
CA ALA A 67 -22.29 -0.21 -4.80
C ALA A 67 -23.57 0.66 -4.83
N GLU A 68 -23.49 1.95 -4.50
CA GLU A 68 -24.64 2.84 -4.32
C GLU A 68 -25.64 2.76 -5.47
N LYS A 69 -25.17 2.99 -6.71
CA LYS A 69 -26.04 2.98 -7.90
C LYS A 69 -26.74 1.63 -8.07
N GLN A 70 -26.04 0.53 -7.79
CA GLN A 70 -26.58 -0.82 -7.93
C GLN A 70 -27.58 -1.16 -6.82
N ILE A 71 -27.31 -0.74 -5.58
CA ILE A 71 -28.17 -0.96 -4.42
C ILE A 71 -29.45 -0.14 -4.52
N ARG A 72 -29.36 1.17 -4.80
CA ARG A 72 -30.55 2.02 -5.03
C ARG A 72 -31.42 1.47 -6.16
N LYS A 73 -30.79 1.02 -7.26
CA LYS A 73 -31.52 0.39 -8.36
C LYS A 73 -32.13 -0.95 -7.96
N ALA A 74 -31.49 -1.72 -7.09
CA ALA A 74 -32.07 -2.95 -6.57
C ALA A 74 -33.30 -2.65 -5.71
N VAL A 75 -33.25 -1.69 -4.79
CA VAL A 75 -34.41 -1.29 -3.97
C VAL A 75 -35.59 -0.85 -4.85
N GLU A 76 -35.34 0.02 -5.84
CA GLU A 76 -36.35 0.43 -6.82
C GLU A 76 -36.93 -0.76 -7.59
N VAL A 77 -36.05 -1.64 -8.10
CA VAL A 77 -36.48 -2.79 -8.90
C VAL A 77 -37.20 -3.81 -8.03
N PHE A 78 -36.84 -4.02 -6.77
CA PHE A 78 -37.52 -4.93 -5.87
C PHE A 78 -38.82 -4.34 -5.30
N LYS A 79 -39.03 -3.02 -5.45
CA LYS A 79 -40.10 -2.28 -4.76
C LYS A 79 -40.03 -2.49 -3.24
N ALA A 80 -38.81 -2.60 -2.72
CA ALA A 80 -38.57 -2.73 -1.29
C ALA A 80 -38.55 -1.34 -0.65
N SER A 81 -38.96 -1.26 0.61
CA SER A 81 -38.61 -0.12 1.47
C SER A 81 -37.26 -0.43 2.12
N TYR A 82 -36.32 0.50 2.03
CA TYR A 82 -35.00 0.35 2.64
C TYR A 82 -34.51 1.72 3.12
N ASP A 83 -34.01 1.76 4.34
CA ASP A 83 -33.42 2.95 4.93
C ASP A 83 -31.92 3.04 4.58
N PHE A 84 -31.50 4.21 4.10
CA PHE A 84 -30.12 4.46 3.68
C PHE A 84 -29.36 5.37 4.63
N ASP A 85 -29.97 5.89 5.69
CA ASP A 85 -29.39 6.99 6.48
C ASP A 85 -28.03 6.65 7.11
N ASN A 86 -27.75 5.36 7.34
CA ASN A 86 -26.47 4.87 7.86
C ASN A 86 -25.85 3.75 7.01
N PHE A 87 -26.21 3.64 5.73
CA PHE A 87 -25.71 2.56 4.89
C PHE A 87 -24.37 2.93 4.23
N ASP A 88 -23.31 2.17 4.53
CA ASP A 88 -22.03 2.29 3.85
C ASP A 88 -22.02 1.48 2.54
N PHE A 89 -22.08 2.21 1.42
CA PHE A 89 -22.05 1.62 0.08
C PHE A 89 -20.69 1.05 -0.33
N VAL A 90 -19.66 1.14 0.51
CA VAL A 90 -18.32 0.60 0.28
C VAL A 90 -18.03 -0.58 1.22
N ASP A 91 -18.67 -0.69 2.39
CA ASP A 91 -18.45 -1.80 3.32
C ASP A 91 -18.96 -3.14 2.74
N PRO A 92 -18.06 -4.12 2.50
CA PRO A 92 -18.46 -5.44 2.04
C PRO A 92 -19.49 -6.13 2.93
N LYS A 93 -19.44 -5.95 4.26
CA LYS A 93 -20.35 -6.64 5.19
C LYS A 93 -21.77 -6.11 5.05
N GLU A 94 -21.95 -4.79 5.06
CA GLU A 94 -23.28 -4.19 4.84
C GLU A 94 -23.86 -4.53 3.46
N ILE A 95 -23.05 -4.49 2.41
CA ILE A 95 -23.47 -4.88 1.06
C ILE A 95 -23.89 -6.35 1.02
N GLU A 96 -23.16 -7.25 1.66
CA GLU A 96 -23.51 -8.67 1.75
C GLU A 96 -24.83 -8.89 2.50
N ILE A 97 -25.01 -8.22 3.64
CA ILE A 97 -26.26 -8.26 4.42
C ILE A 97 -27.44 -7.79 3.55
N PHE A 98 -27.29 -6.67 2.85
CA PHE A 98 -28.30 -6.16 1.92
C PHE A 98 -28.65 -7.20 0.84
N ILE A 99 -27.63 -7.80 0.20
CA ILE A 99 -27.86 -8.83 -0.83
C ILE A 99 -28.62 -10.02 -0.24
N LYS A 100 -28.22 -10.52 0.94
CA LYS A 100 -28.90 -11.64 1.61
C LYS A 100 -30.35 -11.32 1.92
N GLN A 101 -30.63 -10.12 2.43
CA GLN A 101 -32.01 -9.66 2.70
C GLN A 101 -32.86 -9.61 1.43
N MET A 102 -32.35 -9.01 0.35
CA MET A 102 -33.07 -8.96 -0.93
C MET A 102 -33.23 -10.34 -1.58
N SER A 103 -32.27 -11.24 -1.38
CA SER A 103 -32.31 -12.59 -1.93
C SER A 103 -33.45 -13.43 -1.33
N LYS A 104 -33.77 -13.23 -0.04
CA LYS A 104 -34.93 -13.86 0.62
C LYS A 104 -36.26 -13.53 -0.06
N LEU A 105 -36.41 -12.31 -0.61
CA LEU A 105 -37.65 -11.87 -1.28
C LEU A 105 -37.99 -12.65 -2.55
N ILE A 106 -37.04 -13.44 -3.07
CA ILE A 106 -37.25 -14.28 -4.24
C ILE A 106 -36.77 -15.73 -4.02
N GLY A 107 -36.45 -16.12 -2.78
CA GLY A 107 -35.93 -17.46 -2.48
C GLY A 107 -34.63 -17.79 -3.20
N LYS A 108 -33.77 -16.78 -3.43
CA LYS A 108 -32.43 -17.00 -3.96
C LYS A 108 -31.47 -17.21 -2.79
N GLU A 109 -30.61 -18.22 -2.87
CA GLU A 109 -29.49 -18.39 -1.95
C GLU A 109 -28.30 -17.52 -2.36
N PHE A 110 -27.57 -16.99 -1.37
CA PHE A 110 -26.36 -16.20 -1.63
C PHE A 110 -25.27 -17.09 -2.26
N GLY A 111 -24.53 -16.59 -3.26
CA GLY A 111 -23.53 -17.37 -3.99
C GLY A 111 -24.09 -18.22 -5.13
N GLN A 112 -25.37 -18.63 -5.07
CA GLN A 112 -26.04 -19.37 -6.15
C GLN A 112 -26.40 -18.44 -7.31
N ASN A 113 -25.51 -18.35 -8.29
CA ASN A 113 -25.55 -17.38 -9.39
C ASN A 113 -25.67 -18.01 -10.79
N ASN A 114 -25.81 -19.32 -10.89
CA ASN A 114 -26.01 -20.02 -12.15
C ASN A 114 -27.44 -19.76 -12.66
N LEU A 115 -27.53 -19.18 -13.86
CA LEU A 115 -28.83 -18.87 -14.44
C LEU A 115 -29.59 -20.14 -14.84
N MET A 116 -28.95 -21.29 -15.04
CA MET A 116 -29.65 -22.50 -15.45
C MET A 116 -30.10 -23.33 -14.26
N SER A 117 -29.20 -23.62 -13.33
CA SER A 117 -29.46 -24.54 -12.20
C SER A 117 -30.07 -23.87 -10.97
N ASP A 118 -29.78 -22.59 -10.72
CA ASP A 118 -30.07 -21.98 -9.41
C ASP A 118 -31.37 -21.15 -9.40
N ARG A 119 -32.07 -21.12 -10.53
CA ARG A 119 -33.32 -20.38 -10.68
C ARG A 119 -34.50 -21.28 -10.38
N LEU A 120 -35.37 -20.82 -9.50
CA LEU A 120 -36.64 -21.47 -9.24
C LEU A 120 -37.50 -21.53 -10.52
N ASN A 121 -38.03 -22.72 -10.82
CA ASN A 121 -39.01 -22.95 -11.87
C ASN A 121 -40.40 -22.45 -11.43
N ARG A 122 -41.46 -22.66 -12.23
CA ARG A 122 -42.80 -22.16 -11.89
C ARG A 122 -43.37 -22.84 -10.64
N LYS A 123 -43.22 -24.16 -10.54
CA LYS A 123 -43.74 -24.96 -9.44
C LYS A 123 -43.05 -24.59 -8.14
N GLU A 124 -41.72 -24.56 -8.14
CA GLU A 124 -40.90 -24.19 -6.98
C GLU A 124 -41.20 -22.77 -6.46
N ARG A 125 -41.41 -21.79 -7.36
CA ARG A 125 -41.80 -20.44 -6.94
C ARG A 125 -43.14 -20.42 -6.22
N LEU A 126 -44.13 -21.15 -6.73
CA LEU A 126 -45.46 -21.23 -6.11
C LEU A 126 -45.42 -21.96 -4.78
N GLU A 127 -44.66 -23.06 -4.68
CA GLU A 127 -44.47 -23.81 -3.43
C GLU A 127 -43.84 -22.95 -2.32
N LEU A 128 -42.94 -22.03 -2.69
CA LEU A 128 -42.31 -21.08 -1.77
C LEU A 128 -43.11 -19.78 -1.58
N GLY A 129 -44.34 -19.69 -2.13
CA GLY A 129 -45.23 -18.54 -1.95
C GLY A 129 -44.88 -17.30 -2.80
N PHE A 130 -44.02 -17.44 -3.81
CA PHE A 130 -43.64 -16.35 -4.72
C PHE A 130 -44.54 -16.29 -5.95
N ASP A 131 -45.64 -15.53 -5.87
CA ASP A 131 -46.51 -15.24 -7.03
C ASP A 131 -45.94 -14.11 -7.91
N ILE A 132 -44.87 -14.43 -8.64
CA ILE A 132 -44.21 -13.50 -9.57
C ILE A 132 -43.98 -14.14 -10.94
N SER A 133 -44.16 -13.33 -11.99
CA SER A 133 -43.93 -13.79 -13.36
C SER A 133 -42.47 -14.21 -13.59
N LYS A 134 -42.25 -15.20 -14.48
CA LYS A 134 -40.90 -15.67 -14.86
C LYS A 134 -39.98 -14.53 -15.29
N ARG A 135 -40.51 -13.56 -16.07
CA ARG A 135 -39.75 -12.40 -16.54
C ARG A 135 -39.32 -11.51 -15.37
N ARG A 136 -40.21 -11.27 -14.41
CA ARG A 136 -39.93 -10.49 -13.21
C ARG A 136 -38.88 -11.17 -12.33
N TYR A 137 -39.08 -12.45 -12.02
CA TYR A 137 -38.11 -13.26 -11.26
C TYR A 137 -36.71 -13.23 -11.88
N ASN A 138 -36.62 -13.49 -13.19
CA ASN A 138 -35.34 -13.45 -13.92
C ASN A 138 -34.67 -12.08 -13.91
N LYS A 139 -35.44 -10.99 -13.84
CA LYS A 139 -34.88 -9.64 -13.70
C LYS A 139 -34.26 -9.48 -12.31
N LEU A 140 -34.99 -9.83 -11.25
CA LEU A 140 -34.55 -9.74 -9.85
C LEU A 140 -33.30 -10.58 -9.60
N PHE A 141 -33.31 -11.85 -10.05
CA PHE A 141 -32.18 -12.75 -9.93
C PHE A 141 -30.90 -12.19 -10.60
N ARG A 142 -31.02 -11.63 -11.82
CA ARG A 142 -29.89 -11.02 -12.53
C ARG A 142 -29.34 -9.78 -11.82
N HIS A 143 -30.20 -9.00 -11.15
CA HIS A 143 -29.75 -7.85 -10.36
C HIS A 143 -28.92 -8.30 -9.17
N LEU A 144 -29.37 -9.31 -8.42
CA LEU A 144 -28.63 -9.86 -7.27
C LEU A 144 -27.29 -10.48 -7.71
N LYS A 145 -27.28 -11.28 -8.77
CA LYS A 145 -26.03 -11.81 -9.36
C LYS A 145 -25.02 -10.71 -9.69
N ARG A 146 -25.49 -9.60 -10.27
CA ARG A 146 -24.62 -8.46 -10.61
C ARG A 146 -24.13 -7.73 -9.36
N LEU A 147 -24.96 -7.63 -8.32
CA LEU A 147 -24.58 -7.09 -7.02
C LEU A 147 -23.52 -7.94 -6.34
N GLU A 148 -23.66 -9.28 -6.33
CA GLU A 148 -22.63 -10.19 -5.79
C GLU A 148 -21.31 -10.06 -6.55
N LYS A 149 -21.36 -9.96 -7.88
CA LYS A 149 -20.16 -9.67 -8.68
C LYS A 149 -19.54 -8.31 -8.33
N LYS A 150 -20.38 -7.30 -8.05
CA LYS A 150 -19.94 -5.96 -7.65
C LYS A 150 -19.32 -5.97 -6.25
N LEU A 151 -19.91 -6.70 -5.30
CA LEU A 151 -19.35 -6.94 -3.97
C LEU A 151 -17.94 -7.55 -4.06
N ASN A 152 -17.79 -8.65 -4.83
CA ASN A 152 -16.47 -9.27 -5.04
C ASN A 152 -15.45 -8.29 -5.65
N LYS A 153 -15.89 -7.42 -6.56
CA LYS A 153 -15.03 -6.37 -7.12
C LYS A 153 -14.64 -5.34 -6.06
N ILE A 154 -15.56 -4.90 -5.21
CA ILE A 154 -15.27 -3.95 -4.12
C ILE A 154 -14.25 -4.55 -3.15
N ILE A 155 -14.44 -5.81 -2.73
CA ILE A 155 -13.47 -6.52 -1.87
C ILE A 155 -12.08 -6.51 -2.50
N GLN A 156 -11.97 -6.79 -3.80
CA GLN A 156 -10.69 -6.76 -4.52
C GLN A 156 -10.10 -5.34 -4.58
N GLU A 157 -10.89 -4.31 -4.85
CA GLU A 157 -10.40 -2.93 -4.90
C GLU A 157 -9.96 -2.42 -3.51
N ILE A 158 -10.66 -2.79 -2.43
CA ILE A 158 -10.23 -2.51 -1.05
C ILE A 158 -8.84 -3.13 -0.79
N LYS A 159 -8.66 -4.42 -1.13
CA LYS A 159 -7.36 -5.10 -0.98
C LYS A 159 -6.26 -4.46 -1.84
N LYS A 160 -6.58 -3.96 -3.03
CA LYS A 160 -5.60 -3.22 -3.87
C LYS A 160 -5.18 -1.91 -3.22
N THR A 161 -6.12 -1.14 -2.67
CA THR A 161 -5.83 0.09 -1.95
C THR A 161 -4.99 -0.18 -0.70
N GLU A 162 -5.31 -1.25 0.02
CA GLU A 162 -4.53 -1.74 1.16
C GLU A 162 -3.08 -2.02 0.77
N PHE A 163 -2.86 -2.82 -0.29
CA PHE A 163 -1.50 -3.12 -0.75
C PHE A 163 -0.78 -1.88 -1.30
N GLN A 164 -1.48 -0.92 -1.88
CA GLN A 164 -0.88 0.35 -2.28
C GLN A 164 -0.32 1.13 -1.07
N LYS A 165 -1.06 1.17 0.04
CA LYS A 165 -0.61 1.77 1.31
C LYS A 165 0.59 1.03 1.88
N ILE A 166 0.50 -0.31 1.96
CA ILE A 166 1.62 -1.17 2.42
C ILE A 166 2.88 -0.93 1.58
N ALA A 167 2.76 -0.89 0.25
CA ALA A 167 3.89 -0.65 -0.64
C ALA A 167 4.62 0.68 -0.34
N LYS A 168 3.89 1.69 0.16
CA LYS A 168 4.42 3.01 0.49
C LYS A 168 4.98 3.04 1.91
N HIS A 169 4.11 2.85 2.90
CA HIS A 169 4.41 3.14 4.30
C HIS A 169 4.17 1.98 5.25
N GLY A 170 3.96 0.75 4.74
CA GLY A 170 3.75 -0.43 5.59
C GLY A 170 2.38 -0.45 6.26
N LEU A 171 2.30 -0.91 7.52
CA LEU A 171 1.03 -1.15 8.23
C LEU A 171 0.53 0.05 9.04
N VAL A 172 1.04 1.25 8.77
CA VAL A 172 0.74 2.46 9.55
C VAL A 172 -0.73 2.82 9.60
N HIS A 173 -1.48 2.54 8.54
CA HIS A 173 -2.92 2.81 8.50
C HIS A 173 -3.74 1.86 9.38
N HIS A 174 -3.11 0.84 10.00
CA HIS A 174 -3.69 0.01 11.05
C HIS A 174 -3.34 0.48 12.47
N ILE A 175 -2.66 1.61 12.62
CA ILE A 175 -2.42 2.19 13.94
C ILE A 175 -3.73 2.83 14.39
N GLU A 176 -4.28 2.33 15.49
CA GLU A 176 -5.46 2.91 16.12
C GLU A 176 -5.15 4.27 16.76
N LEU A 177 -6.16 5.12 16.87
CA LEU A 177 -5.97 6.47 17.40
C LEU A 177 -5.42 6.43 18.83
N GLU A 178 -5.93 5.53 19.65
CA GLU A 178 -5.53 5.34 21.05
C GLU A 178 -4.03 5.02 21.16
N ASP A 179 -3.49 4.19 20.27
CA ASP A 179 -2.06 3.85 20.26
C ASP A 179 -1.20 4.99 19.71
N PHE A 180 -1.73 5.74 18.74
CA PHE A 180 -1.02 6.85 18.12
C PHE A 180 -0.82 8.02 19.10
N VAL A 181 -1.84 8.37 19.89
CA VAL A 181 -1.79 9.54 20.78
C VAL A 181 -1.04 9.31 22.09
N LYS A 182 -0.69 8.05 22.43
CA LYS A 182 0.03 7.68 23.66
C LYS A 182 1.35 8.43 23.85
N ASP A 183 2.08 8.67 22.77
CA ASP A 183 3.31 9.45 22.79
C ASP A 183 3.33 10.46 21.63
N LYS A 184 3.25 11.74 22.00
CA LYS A 184 3.26 12.88 21.09
C LYS A 184 4.49 12.88 20.17
N PHE A 185 5.67 12.50 20.67
CA PHE A 185 6.89 12.56 19.86
C PHE A 185 6.95 11.40 18.85
N SER A 186 6.58 10.18 19.28
CA SER A 186 6.37 9.04 18.35
C SER A 186 5.33 9.38 17.29
N ALA A 187 4.20 9.99 17.66
CA ALA A 187 3.15 10.41 16.73
C ALA A 187 3.69 11.36 15.64
N CYS A 188 4.47 12.37 16.03
CA CYS A 188 5.09 13.33 15.11
C CYS A 188 6.08 12.64 14.17
N PHE A 189 6.95 11.76 14.69
CA PHE A 189 7.87 10.99 13.87
C PHE A 189 7.12 10.12 12.84
N ILE A 190 6.12 9.37 13.30
CA ILE A 190 5.35 8.45 12.44
C ILE A 190 4.63 9.21 11.34
N ALA A 191 3.92 10.29 11.67
CA ALA A 191 3.22 11.09 10.67
C ALA A 191 4.18 11.68 9.63
N TYR A 192 5.29 12.27 10.08
CA TYR A 192 6.28 12.85 9.17
C TYR A 192 6.92 11.79 8.26
N TYR A 193 7.43 10.71 8.84
CA TYR A 193 8.09 9.66 8.06
C TYR A 193 7.13 8.96 7.09
N THR A 194 5.86 8.79 7.48
CA THR A 194 4.80 8.28 6.59
C THR A 194 4.58 9.20 5.39
N SER A 195 4.54 10.52 5.61
CA SER A 195 4.39 11.49 4.52
C SER A 195 5.57 11.45 3.53
N ARG A 196 6.81 11.26 4.01
CA ARG A 196 8.00 11.05 3.16
C ARG A 196 7.89 9.77 2.34
N CYS A 197 7.40 8.69 2.94
CA CYS A 197 7.17 7.42 2.25
C CYS A 197 6.09 7.53 1.14
N ASN A 198 5.15 8.47 1.27
CA ASN A 198 4.03 8.67 0.34
C ASN A 198 4.35 9.46 -0.92
N LEU A 199 5.55 10.02 -0.99
CA LEU A 199 6.05 10.70 -2.19
C LEU A 199 6.03 9.76 -3.40
N ARG A 200 5.84 10.36 -4.57
CA ARG A 200 5.92 9.66 -5.85
C ARG A 200 7.40 9.43 -6.17
N SER A 201 7.70 8.28 -6.74
CA SER A 201 9.06 7.99 -7.20
C SER A 201 9.37 8.86 -8.40
N GLU A 202 10.51 9.53 -8.35
CA GLU A 202 11.12 10.22 -9.47
C GLU A 202 11.81 9.19 -10.38
N PHE A 203 11.70 9.38 -11.70
CA PHE A 203 12.49 8.65 -12.67
C PHE A 203 13.79 9.41 -12.89
N THR A 204 14.85 8.93 -12.24
CA THR A 204 16.19 9.51 -12.32
C THR A 204 17.19 8.40 -12.62
N ILE A 205 18.30 8.76 -13.27
CA ILE A 205 19.45 7.87 -13.45
C ILE A 205 20.34 7.81 -12.20
N THR A 206 20.18 8.74 -11.26
CA THR A 206 21.02 8.92 -10.07
C THR A 206 20.45 8.30 -8.79
N GLY A 207 19.26 7.68 -8.87
CA GLY A 207 18.62 6.99 -7.76
C GLY A 207 17.50 7.77 -7.09
N GLN A 208 16.72 7.07 -6.25
CA GLN A 208 15.52 7.60 -5.60
C GLN A 208 15.83 8.27 -4.26
N GLN A 209 15.06 9.30 -3.91
CA GLN A 209 15.12 9.92 -2.59
C GLN A 209 14.77 8.90 -1.49
N LYS A 210 15.56 8.88 -0.42
CA LYS A 210 15.27 8.06 0.76
C LYS A 210 14.23 8.76 1.65
N PRO A 211 13.27 8.03 2.24
CA PRO A 211 12.28 8.64 3.13
C PRO A 211 12.85 9.10 4.48
N TYR A 212 13.97 8.52 4.93
CA TYR A 212 14.57 8.82 6.23
C TYR A 212 15.58 9.97 6.09
N ASP A 213 15.10 11.20 6.25
CA ASP A 213 15.91 12.42 6.16
C ASP A 213 16.29 13.01 7.52
N GLU A 214 17.00 14.13 7.50
CA GLU A 214 17.43 14.87 8.71
C GLU A 214 16.28 15.30 9.64
N ILE A 215 15.07 15.54 9.11
CA ILE A 215 13.91 15.92 9.93
C ILE A 215 13.32 14.68 10.58
N ALA A 216 13.19 13.58 9.82
CA ALA A 216 12.81 12.28 10.37
C ALA A 216 13.80 11.81 11.45
N ASP A 217 15.10 12.03 11.25
CA ASP A 217 16.14 11.71 12.24
C ASP A 217 16.04 12.57 13.51
N MET A 218 15.82 13.87 13.35
CA MET A 218 15.60 14.78 14.48
C MET A 218 14.36 14.35 15.30
N LEU A 219 13.22 14.10 14.65
CA LEU A 219 11.99 13.68 15.32
C LEU A 219 12.14 12.30 15.98
N PHE A 220 12.82 11.36 15.34
CA PHE A 220 13.10 10.04 15.91
C PHE A 220 13.98 10.13 17.16
N LYS A 221 15.06 10.93 17.10
CA LYS A 221 15.92 11.19 18.26
C LYS A 221 15.11 11.82 19.40
N LYS A 222 14.27 12.81 19.09
CA LYS A 222 13.39 13.44 20.09
C LYS A 222 12.46 12.43 20.76
N ALA A 223 11.84 11.54 19.98
CA ALA A 223 10.97 10.49 20.49
C ALA A 223 11.69 9.47 21.38
N THR A 224 12.97 9.22 21.13
CA THR A 224 13.72 8.13 21.78
C THR A 224 14.60 8.57 22.96
N VAL A 225 14.78 9.88 23.18
CA VAL A 225 15.53 10.40 24.33
C VAL A 225 14.65 10.39 25.58
N SER A 226 14.95 9.46 26.49
CA SER A 226 14.21 9.20 27.74
C SER A 226 14.28 10.31 28.81
N GLY A 227 15.06 11.37 28.59
CA GLY A 227 15.35 12.41 29.61
C GLY A 227 14.47 13.66 29.56
N PHE A 228 13.63 13.84 28.54
CA PHE A 228 12.79 15.05 28.39
C PHE A 228 11.33 14.87 28.85
N LEU A 229 10.90 13.65 29.10
CA LEU A 229 9.53 13.36 29.50
C LEU A 229 9.44 13.45 31.02
N LYS A 230 8.74 14.48 31.51
CA LYS A 230 8.47 14.73 32.95
C LYS A 230 7.84 13.53 33.69
N ASN A 231 7.41 12.48 32.98
CA ASN A 231 6.58 11.37 33.49
C ASN A 231 7.12 9.96 33.20
N ASN A 232 8.42 9.74 32.96
CA ASN A 232 8.98 8.40 32.66
C ASN A 232 8.36 7.69 31.43
N GLN A 233 7.66 8.42 30.54
CA GLN A 233 7.15 7.82 29.31
C GLN A 233 8.33 7.45 28.40
N THR A 234 8.32 6.21 27.91
CA THR A 234 9.27 5.72 26.91
C THR A 234 8.62 5.82 25.53
N ALA A 235 9.44 5.92 24.47
CA ALA A 235 8.94 5.97 23.10
C ALA A 235 8.01 4.78 22.84
N ASN A 236 6.93 4.99 22.07
CA ASN A 236 6.05 3.90 21.66
C ASN A 236 6.71 3.11 20.50
N PHE A 237 7.76 2.35 20.82
CA PHE A 237 8.53 1.56 19.86
C PHE A 237 7.68 0.57 19.08
N TYR A 238 6.66 -0.01 19.74
CA TYR A 238 5.73 -0.91 19.08
C TYR A 238 4.99 -0.19 17.95
N THR A 239 4.40 0.97 18.19
CA THR A 239 3.72 1.74 17.15
C THR A 239 4.69 2.30 16.08
N ILE A 240 5.91 2.69 16.46
CA ILE A 240 6.96 3.09 15.51
C ILE A 240 7.32 1.93 14.55
N SER A 241 7.32 0.69 15.03
CA SER A 241 7.69 -0.49 14.23
C SER A 241 6.74 -0.75 13.04
N TYR A 242 5.52 -0.22 13.07
CA TYR A 242 4.57 -0.36 11.95
C TYR A 242 5.03 0.38 10.69
N VAL A 243 5.86 1.43 10.85
CA VAL A 243 6.41 2.23 9.75
C VAL A 243 7.92 2.05 9.56
N TYR A 244 8.67 1.89 10.64
CA TYR A 244 10.13 1.90 10.64
C TYR A 244 10.73 0.74 11.45
N PRO A 245 10.49 -0.52 11.04
CA PRO A 245 10.96 -1.73 11.73
C PRO A 245 12.43 -2.02 11.40
N VAL A 246 13.32 -1.09 11.77
CA VAL A 246 14.77 -1.28 11.65
C VAL A 246 15.34 -1.86 12.93
N LYS A 247 16.54 -2.44 12.87
CA LYS A 247 17.24 -3.04 14.02
C LYS A 247 17.13 -2.22 15.31
N ARG A 248 17.49 -0.92 15.29
CA ARG A 248 17.45 -0.06 16.49
C ARG A 248 16.06 0.17 17.11
N VAL A 249 14.98 -0.07 16.36
CA VAL A 249 13.59 -0.04 16.86
C VAL A 249 13.20 -1.44 17.35
N LEU A 250 13.48 -2.47 16.57
CA LEU A 250 13.15 -3.85 16.91
C LEU A 250 13.90 -4.34 18.14
N ASP A 251 15.13 -3.89 18.37
CA ASP A 251 15.93 -4.17 19.57
C ASP A 251 15.28 -3.63 20.87
N LYS A 252 14.25 -2.77 20.76
CA LYS A 252 13.49 -2.22 21.88
C LYS A 252 12.16 -2.93 22.13
N LEU A 253 11.78 -3.85 21.24
CA LEU A 253 10.57 -4.65 21.40
C LEU A 253 10.88 -5.92 22.18
N THR A 254 9.89 -6.37 22.94
CA THR A 254 9.89 -7.72 23.53
C THR A 254 9.78 -8.78 22.43
N ASP A 255 10.22 -10.00 22.72
CA ASP A 255 10.11 -11.09 21.74
C ASP A 255 8.65 -11.44 21.42
N ASN A 256 7.73 -11.23 22.36
CA ASN A 256 6.30 -11.37 22.10
C ASN A 256 5.80 -10.34 21.08
N GLU A 257 6.17 -9.06 21.22
CA GLU A 257 5.82 -8.02 20.25
C GLU A 257 6.43 -8.29 18.87
N LYS A 258 7.69 -8.72 18.82
CA LYS A 258 8.34 -9.15 17.56
C LYS A 258 7.61 -10.33 16.93
N GLY A 259 7.19 -11.33 17.72
CA GLY A 259 6.40 -12.47 17.26
C GLY A 259 5.04 -12.07 16.70
N MET A 260 4.33 -11.16 17.38
CA MET A 260 3.07 -10.59 16.89
C MET A 260 3.24 -9.85 15.56
N LEU A 261 4.30 -9.03 15.44
CA LEU A 261 4.63 -8.34 14.18
C LEU A 261 4.98 -9.33 13.07
N LEU A 262 5.78 -10.35 13.38
CA LEU A 262 6.15 -11.39 12.42
C LEU A 262 4.90 -12.10 11.88
N GLY A 263 3.97 -12.46 12.76
CA GLY A 263 2.68 -13.05 12.38
C GLY A 263 1.88 -12.14 11.44
N LYS A 264 1.68 -10.87 11.82
CA LYS A 264 0.96 -9.88 11.00
C LYS A 264 1.57 -9.72 9.60
N TRP A 265 2.89 -9.58 9.52
CA TRP A 265 3.59 -9.43 8.25
C TRP A 265 3.59 -10.72 7.43
N THR A 266 3.65 -11.89 8.07
CA THR A 266 3.55 -13.18 7.38
C THR A 266 2.17 -13.38 6.75
N THR A 267 1.08 -13.11 7.49
CA THR A 267 -0.28 -13.12 6.93
C THR A 267 -0.43 -12.12 5.79
N THR A 268 0.15 -10.93 5.94
CA THR A 268 0.16 -9.92 4.86
C THR A 268 0.86 -10.43 3.60
N ILE A 269 2.01 -11.10 3.73
CA ILE A 269 2.74 -11.70 2.60
C ILE A 269 1.88 -12.78 1.93
N GLU A 270 1.20 -13.63 2.70
CA GLU A 270 0.29 -14.66 2.18
C GLU A 270 -0.85 -14.07 1.32
N GLU A 271 -1.49 -13.01 1.80
CA GLU A 271 -2.53 -12.34 1.02
C GLU A 271 -2.00 -11.70 -0.26
N ILE A 272 -0.81 -11.07 -0.19
CA ILE A 272 -0.14 -10.50 -1.36
C ILE A 272 0.26 -11.61 -2.35
N SER A 273 0.71 -12.77 -1.86
CA SER A 273 1.12 -13.93 -2.67
C SER A 273 -0.04 -14.39 -3.58
N THR A 274 -1.25 -14.45 -3.01
CA THR A 274 -2.47 -14.85 -3.72
C THR A 274 -2.78 -13.88 -4.86
N LEU A 275 -2.70 -12.57 -4.61
CA LEU A 275 -2.97 -11.58 -5.66
C LEU A 275 -1.87 -11.55 -6.72
N LEU A 276 -0.59 -11.69 -6.33
CA LEU A 276 0.51 -11.77 -7.29
C LEU A 276 0.37 -12.96 -8.23
N LYS A 277 0.06 -14.15 -7.70
CA LYS A 277 -0.16 -15.35 -8.52
C LYS A 277 -1.30 -15.15 -9.51
N LYS A 278 -2.41 -14.54 -9.06
CA LYS A 278 -3.53 -14.19 -9.94
C LYS A 278 -3.10 -13.21 -11.04
N LEU A 279 -2.45 -12.10 -10.68
CA LEU A 279 -2.01 -11.09 -11.64
C LEU A 279 -1.00 -11.65 -12.63
N TRP A 280 -0.07 -12.49 -12.18
CA TRP A 280 0.90 -13.15 -13.04
C TRP A 280 0.21 -14.02 -14.10
N ASN A 281 -0.82 -14.77 -13.72
CA ASN A 281 -1.55 -15.64 -14.65
C ASN A 281 -2.50 -14.85 -15.57
N GLU A 282 -3.00 -13.70 -15.12
CA GLU A 282 -3.91 -12.85 -15.91
C GLU A 282 -3.17 -11.88 -16.83
N ASN A 283 -1.87 -11.66 -16.63
CA ASN A 283 -1.06 -10.75 -17.42
C ASN A 283 0.04 -11.51 -18.17
N ASP A 284 0.16 -11.29 -19.47
CA ASP A 284 1.29 -11.79 -20.27
C ASP A 284 2.56 -10.95 -19.99
N ILE A 285 3.13 -11.14 -18.80
CA ILE A 285 4.35 -10.45 -18.35
C ILE A 285 5.57 -11.20 -18.89
N ASN A 286 6.43 -10.50 -19.64
CA ASN A 286 7.72 -11.05 -20.00
C ASN A 286 8.65 -11.08 -18.78
N ARG A 287 8.87 -12.27 -18.24
CA ARG A 287 9.72 -12.51 -17.07
C ARG A 287 11.16 -12.03 -17.25
N GLU A 288 11.72 -12.21 -18.44
CA GLU A 288 13.14 -11.96 -18.72
C GLU A 288 13.46 -10.47 -18.78
N THR A 289 12.50 -9.66 -19.19
CA THR A 289 12.71 -8.23 -19.42
C THR A 289 11.96 -7.35 -18.41
N MET A 290 10.84 -7.84 -17.87
CA MET A 290 9.92 -7.07 -17.02
C MET A 290 9.49 -5.73 -17.63
N VAL A 291 9.44 -5.64 -18.96
CA VAL A 291 9.01 -4.42 -19.68
C VAL A 291 7.50 -4.47 -19.91
N VAL A 292 6.82 -3.36 -19.60
CA VAL A 292 5.37 -3.21 -19.84
C VAL A 292 5.05 -3.41 -21.32
N LYS A 293 4.05 -4.25 -21.59
CA LYS A 293 3.41 -4.40 -22.91
C LYS A 293 1.97 -3.91 -22.87
N ARG A 294 1.42 -3.63 -24.06
CA ARG A 294 0.00 -3.30 -24.22
C ARG A 294 -0.86 -4.43 -23.64
N GLY A 295 -1.79 -4.06 -22.76
CA GLY A 295 -2.69 -5.00 -22.08
C GLY A 295 -2.24 -5.42 -20.68
N ASN A 296 -1.00 -5.12 -20.26
CA ASN A 296 -0.60 -5.37 -18.87
C ASN A 296 -1.26 -4.35 -17.91
N ASP A 297 -1.79 -4.86 -16.80
CA ASP A 297 -2.17 -4.07 -15.63
C ASP A 297 -0.93 -3.76 -14.77
N SER A 298 -0.05 -2.93 -15.33
CA SER A 298 1.21 -2.52 -14.68
C SER A 298 1.00 -1.74 -13.39
N SER A 299 -0.15 -1.07 -13.26
CA SER A 299 -0.49 -0.31 -12.05
C SER A 299 -0.78 -1.23 -10.88
N THR A 300 -1.67 -2.22 -11.05
CA THR A 300 -1.94 -3.18 -9.98
C THR A 300 -0.70 -4.02 -9.70
N TRP A 301 -0.01 -4.52 -10.74
CA TRP A 301 1.23 -5.30 -10.57
C TRP A 301 2.28 -4.54 -9.75
N ASN A 302 2.62 -3.29 -10.11
CA ASN A 302 3.67 -2.53 -9.44
C ASN A 302 3.34 -2.18 -7.99
N ASN A 303 2.05 -1.93 -7.70
CA ASN A 303 1.59 -1.72 -6.33
C ASN A 303 1.74 -3.01 -5.50
N THR A 304 1.27 -4.14 -6.01
CA THR A 304 1.35 -5.44 -5.31
C THR A 304 2.79 -5.91 -5.16
N ALA A 305 3.64 -5.77 -6.19
CA ALA A 305 5.08 -6.04 -6.11
C ALA A 305 5.78 -5.13 -5.09
N GLY A 306 5.38 -3.87 -5.02
CA GLY A 306 5.85 -2.93 -3.99
C GLY A 306 5.47 -3.37 -2.58
N ALA A 307 4.23 -3.83 -2.39
CA ALA A 307 3.74 -4.35 -1.12
C ALA A 307 4.52 -5.59 -0.69
N TRP A 308 4.74 -6.54 -1.62
CA TRP A 308 5.56 -7.73 -1.38
C TRP A 308 6.95 -7.35 -0.89
N ASN A 309 7.64 -6.49 -1.64
CA ASN A 309 9.01 -6.12 -1.29
C ASN A 309 9.08 -5.39 0.04
N LYS A 310 8.10 -4.52 0.36
CA LYS A 310 8.03 -3.88 1.68
C LYS A 310 7.81 -4.92 2.78
N ALA A 311 6.78 -5.76 2.64
CA ALA A 311 6.43 -6.76 3.63
C ALA A 311 7.56 -7.76 3.87
N ARG A 312 8.21 -8.22 2.79
CA ARG A 312 9.41 -9.05 2.85
C ARG A 312 10.57 -8.34 3.55
N ASP A 313 10.87 -7.09 3.18
CA ASP A 313 11.96 -6.34 3.81
C ASP A 313 11.72 -6.21 5.32
N VAL A 314 10.49 -5.98 5.77
CA VAL A 314 10.13 -5.95 7.19
C VAL A 314 10.23 -7.33 7.84
N TRP A 315 9.69 -8.36 7.19
CA TRP A 315 9.77 -9.75 7.67
C TRP A 315 11.22 -10.17 7.93
N MET A 316 12.14 -9.86 6.99
CA MET A 316 13.57 -10.11 7.18
C MET A 316 14.15 -9.31 8.36
N ASN A 317 13.80 -8.03 8.53
CA ASN A 317 14.28 -7.26 9.69
C ASN A 317 13.86 -7.91 11.02
N ILE A 318 12.63 -8.43 11.09
CA ILE A 318 12.12 -9.09 12.30
C ILE A 318 12.84 -10.42 12.53
N VAL A 319 12.99 -11.25 11.50
CA VAL A 319 13.72 -12.54 11.57
C VAL A 319 15.16 -12.33 12.06
N TYR A 320 15.87 -11.34 11.53
CA TYR A 320 17.21 -10.99 12.00
C TYR A 320 17.19 -10.46 13.44
N SER A 321 16.19 -9.66 13.83
CA SER A 321 16.08 -9.16 15.21
C SER A 321 15.75 -10.23 16.26
N LEU A 322 15.28 -11.39 15.81
CA LEU A 322 14.99 -12.58 16.63
C LEU A 322 16.15 -13.61 16.60
N GLY A 323 17.20 -13.39 15.79
CA GLY A 323 18.28 -14.37 15.61
C GLY A 323 17.84 -15.64 14.88
N LEU A 324 16.83 -15.52 14.01
CA LEU A 324 16.23 -16.64 13.27
C LEU A 324 16.72 -16.71 11.81
N GLU A 325 17.92 -16.19 11.51
CA GLU A 325 18.42 -16.10 10.13
C GLU A 325 18.55 -17.46 9.44
N SER A 326 18.74 -18.53 10.21
CA SER A 326 18.80 -19.92 9.73
C SER A 326 17.52 -20.36 9.01
N ILE A 327 16.38 -19.70 9.24
CA ILE A 327 15.15 -19.94 8.47
C ILE A 327 15.40 -19.74 6.96
N LEU A 328 16.29 -18.81 6.59
CA LEU A 328 16.61 -18.53 5.18
C LEU A 328 17.29 -19.72 4.48
N ASP A 329 17.91 -20.63 5.24
CA ASP A 329 18.49 -21.86 4.70
C ASP A 329 17.41 -22.88 4.32
N THR A 330 16.19 -22.70 4.84
CA THR A 330 15.00 -23.50 4.48
C THR A 330 14.14 -22.78 3.44
N ILE A 331 13.87 -21.50 3.64
CA ILE A 331 12.97 -20.72 2.79
C ILE A 331 13.50 -19.30 2.53
N CYS A 332 13.87 -19.03 1.29
CA CYS A 332 14.32 -17.72 0.83
C CYS A 332 13.53 -17.31 -0.42
N PHE A 333 12.33 -16.76 -0.22
CA PHE A 333 11.37 -16.51 -1.29
C PHE A 333 11.66 -15.30 -2.18
N GLY A 334 12.72 -14.52 -1.94
CA GLY A 334 13.15 -13.49 -2.90
C GLY A 334 12.17 -12.33 -3.13
N LYS A 335 12.56 -11.40 -4.02
CA LYS A 335 11.84 -10.14 -4.30
C LYS A 335 10.92 -10.28 -5.51
N VAL A 336 9.94 -9.39 -5.63
CA VAL A 336 9.09 -9.25 -6.83
C VAL A 336 9.47 -8.00 -7.59
N LEU A 337 9.81 -8.14 -8.88
CA LEU A 337 10.16 -6.99 -9.69
C LEU A 337 8.94 -6.22 -10.18
N ARG A 338 9.09 -4.89 -10.23
CA ARG A 338 8.13 -4.01 -10.88
C ARG A 338 8.33 -4.07 -12.39
N LEU A 339 7.24 -3.92 -13.12
CA LEU A 339 7.28 -3.68 -14.55
C LEU A 339 7.84 -2.28 -14.83
N MET A 340 8.77 -2.23 -15.78
CA MET A 340 9.42 -1.01 -16.27
C MET A 340 8.69 -0.48 -17.49
N ALA A 341 8.50 0.83 -17.55
CA ALA A 341 7.93 1.48 -18.73
C ALA A 341 8.89 1.37 -19.92
N GLY A 342 8.38 0.99 -21.09
CA GLY A 342 9.24 0.69 -22.25
C GLY A 342 10.01 1.89 -22.79
N ASP A 343 9.43 3.08 -22.68
CA ASP A 343 10.07 4.37 -22.99
C ASP A 343 11.25 4.67 -22.04
N VAL A 344 11.08 4.43 -20.74
CA VAL A 344 12.15 4.59 -19.75
C VAL A 344 13.29 3.60 -20.02
N VAL A 345 12.97 2.35 -20.36
CA VAL A 345 13.97 1.34 -20.72
C VAL A 345 14.72 1.74 -21.99
N ALA A 346 14.01 2.21 -23.02
CA ALA A 346 14.63 2.70 -24.24
C ALA A 346 15.57 3.87 -23.98
N TRP A 347 15.18 4.82 -23.11
CA TRP A 347 16.01 5.96 -22.72
C TRP A 347 17.26 5.55 -21.94
N HIS A 348 17.15 4.58 -21.02
CA HIS A 348 18.31 4.04 -20.31
C HIS A 348 19.29 3.36 -21.26
N ILE A 349 18.80 2.55 -22.19
CA ILE A 349 19.64 1.86 -23.18
C ILE A 349 20.30 2.88 -24.12
N SER A 350 19.57 3.89 -24.61
CA SER A 350 20.14 4.92 -25.49
C SER A 350 21.22 5.76 -24.80
N SER A 351 21.20 5.84 -23.47
CA SER A 351 22.21 6.54 -22.66
C SER A 351 23.39 5.64 -22.27
N GLY A 352 23.51 4.44 -22.87
CA GLY A 352 24.58 3.48 -22.59
C GLY A 352 24.34 2.56 -21.38
N GLY A 353 23.13 2.58 -20.81
CA GLY A 353 22.73 1.71 -19.70
C GLY A 353 22.24 0.33 -20.15
N ALA A 354 21.93 -0.51 -19.16
CA ALA A 354 21.31 -1.82 -19.36
C ALA A 354 20.10 -1.99 -18.42
N LEU A 355 19.39 -3.11 -18.54
CA LEU A 355 18.37 -3.48 -17.55
C LEU A 355 18.99 -3.65 -16.16
N ASP A 356 18.21 -3.36 -15.13
CA ASP A 356 18.61 -3.56 -13.74
C ASP A 356 19.02 -5.03 -13.50
N SER A 357 20.18 -5.25 -12.88
CA SER A 357 20.74 -6.60 -12.65
C SER A 357 19.86 -7.50 -11.79
N ASN A 358 18.95 -6.94 -10.97
CA ASN A 358 17.95 -7.72 -10.25
C ASN A 358 17.02 -8.47 -11.20
N THR A 359 16.84 -7.99 -12.44
CA THR A 359 16.08 -8.66 -13.51
C THR A 359 16.65 -10.04 -13.83
N GLN A 360 17.98 -10.16 -13.84
CA GLN A 360 18.64 -11.45 -14.09
C GLN A 360 18.38 -12.43 -12.94
N VAL A 361 18.47 -11.97 -11.69
CA VAL A 361 18.22 -12.78 -10.50
C VAL A 361 16.77 -13.26 -10.46
N TRP A 362 15.82 -12.35 -10.67
CA TRP A 362 14.38 -12.64 -10.75
C TRP A 362 14.04 -13.68 -11.83
N ASN A 363 14.68 -13.60 -12.99
CA ASN A 363 14.44 -14.51 -14.09
C ASN A 363 14.90 -15.94 -13.78
N LYS A 364 15.94 -16.10 -12.94
CA LYS A 364 16.55 -17.40 -12.66
C LYS A 364 16.03 -18.09 -11.40
N LEU A 365 15.57 -17.35 -10.40
CA LEU A 365 14.99 -17.94 -9.18
C LEU A 365 13.57 -18.46 -9.43
N PRO A 366 13.00 -19.35 -8.61
CA PRO A 366 11.55 -19.64 -8.63
C PRO A 366 10.73 -18.38 -8.29
N LEU A 367 9.43 -18.36 -8.63
CA LEU A 367 8.62 -17.17 -8.32
C LEU A 367 8.42 -17.04 -6.81
N PRO A 368 8.48 -15.84 -6.23
CA PRO A 368 8.47 -15.68 -4.78
C PRO A 368 7.28 -16.29 -4.05
N TRP A 369 6.08 -16.16 -4.62
CA TRP A 369 4.89 -16.75 -4.02
C TRP A 369 4.87 -18.28 -4.11
N GLU A 370 5.51 -18.88 -5.12
CA GLU A 370 5.66 -20.34 -5.21
C GLU A 370 6.58 -20.85 -4.10
N VAL A 371 7.66 -20.13 -3.81
CA VAL A 371 8.58 -20.48 -2.70
C VAL A 371 7.89 -20.28 -1.36
N PHE A 372 7.25 -19.13 -1.16
CA PHE A 372 6.57 -18.80 0.10
C PHE A 372 5.48 -19.82 0.45
N ASN A 373 4.72 -20.26 -0.55
CA ASN A 373 3.66 -21.26 -0.38
C ASN A 373 4.18 -22.72 -0.34
N GLY A 374 5.50 -22.95 -0.41
CA GLY A 374 6.09 -24.29 -0.43
C GLY A 374 5.90 -25.08 -1.73
N GLU A 375 5.46 -24.43 -2.81
CA GLU A 375 5.29 -25.05 -4.14
C GLU A 375 6.65 -25.29 -4.83
N LYS A 376 7.65 -24.47 -4.52
CA LYS A 376 9.02 -24.56 -5.06
C LYS A 376 10.06 -24.40 -3.96
N TYR A 377 11.19 -25.09 -4.12
CA TYR A 377 12.33 -24.95 -3.21
C TYR A 377 13.23 -23.78 -3.62
N CYS A 378 13.59 -22.94 -2.67
CA CYS A 378 14.62 -21.91 -2.83
C CYS A 378 15.18 -21.52 -1.46
N ASN A 379 16.49 -21.67 -1.27
CA ASN A 379 17.19 -21.35 -0.03
C ASN A 379 18.18 -20.19 -0.21
N LYS A 380 18.77 -19.73 0.89
CA LYS A 380 19.78 -18.67 0.92
C LYS A 380 20.94 -18.92 -0.04
N LYS A 381 21.45 -20.16 -0.09
CA LYS A 381 22.59 -20.54 -0.95
C LYS A 381 22.28 -20.35 -2.44
N MET A 382 21.11 -20.81 -2.89
CA MET A 382 20.66 -20.63 -4.27
C MET A 382 20.55 -19.16 -4.65
N VAL A 383 20.03 -18.32 -3.74
CA VAL A 383 19.92 -16.88 -3.97
C VAL A 383 21.31 -16.23 -4.10
N ILE A 384 22.26 -16.59 -3.23
CA ILE A 384 23.65 -16.10 -3.28
C ILE A 384 24.28 -16.45 -4.64
N GLU A 385 24.23 -17.72 -5.04
CA GLU A 385 24.84 -18.19 -6.30
C GLU A 385 24.29 -17.46 -7.53
N ILE A 386 22.99 -17.17 -7.54
CA ILE A 386 22.35 -16.46 -8.66
C ILE A 386 22.66 -14.96 -8.62
N CYS A 387 22.72 -14.34 -7.43
CA CYS A 387 23.14 -12.95 -7.28
C CYS A 387 24.58 -12.75 -7.77
N GLU A 388 25.50 -13.63 -7.38
CA GLU A 388 26.90 -13.57 -7.80
C GLU A 388 27.04 -13.69 -9.32
N LYS A 389 26.31 -14.63 -9.95
CA LYS A 389 26.26 -14.76 -11.42
C LYS A 389 25.72 -13.52 -12.14
N ALA A 390 24.91 -12.72 -11.46
CA ALA A 390 24.37 -11.46 -11.96
C ALA A 390 25.22 -10.23 -11.57
N ASN A 391 26.42 -10.43 -11.02
CA ASN A 391 27.29 -9.38 -10.47
C ASN A 391 26.59 -8.50 -9.42
N LEU A 392 25.78 -9.13 -8.56
CA LEU A 392 25.06 -8.48 -7.47
C LEU A 392 25.55 -8.99 -6.12
N ASP A 393 25.84 -8.05 -5.22
CA ASP A 393 26.06 -8.33 -3.80
C ASP A 393 24.70 -8.70 -3.14
N PRO A 394 24.50 -9.95 -2.70
CA PRO A 394 23.20 -10.42 -2.23
C PRO A 394 22.74 -9.73 -0.92
N GLU A 395 23.68 -9.29 -0.08
CA GLU A 395 23.38 -8.58 1.16
C GLU A 395 23.03 -7.12 0.89
N LYS A 396 23.91 -6.39 0.19
CA LYS A 396 23.70 -4.96 -0.09
C LYS A 396 22.47 -4.71 -0.96
N SER A 397 22.19 -5.62 -1.89
CA SER A 397 20.98 -5.53 -2.70
C SER A 397 19.71 -5.87 -1.91
N GLY A 398 19.82 -6.53 -0.76
CA GLY A 398 18.70 -6.93 0.10
C GLY A 398 18.00 -8.23 -0.32
N TRP A 399 18.69 -9.13 -1.04
CA TRP A 399 18.18 -10.45 -1.42
C TRP A 399 18.23 -11.46 -0.28
N ILE A 400 19.19 -11.32 0.65
CA ILE A 400 19.32 -12.23 1.80
C ILE A 400 19.40 -11.52 3.16
N ALA A 401 19.49 -10.18 3.16
CA ALA A 401 19.68 -9.40 4.38
C ALA A 401 18.81 -8.12 4.37
N PRO A 402 18.50 -7.56 5.55
CA PRO A 402 17.92 -6.23 5.68
C PRO A 402 18.78 -5.15 5.03
N LYS A 403 18.14 -4.15 4.41
CA LYS A 403 18.86 -3.00 3.86
C LYS A 403 19.36 -2.09 4.98
N THR A 404 20.52 -1.49 4.77
CA THR A 404 21.04 -0.45 5.66
C THR A 404 20.36 0.90 5.39
N HIS A 405 20.04 1.61 6.47
CA HIS A 405 19.43 2.92 6.42
C HIS A 405 20.48 4.00 6.67
N SER A 406 20.47 5.05 5.86
CA SER A 406 21.30 6.25 6.02
C SER A 406 20.40 7.46 6.10
N VAL A 407 20.81 8.48 6.85
CA VAL A 407 20.12 9.77 6.89
C VAL A 407 20.40 10.51 5.59
N SER A 408 19.35 10.95 4.89
CA SER A 408 19.47 11.81 3.71
C SER A 408 19.21 13.28 4.05
N GLU A 409 19.68 14.18 3.19
CA GLU A 409 19.27 15.59 3.27
C GLU A 409 17.78 15.73 2.92
N PHE A 410 17.10 16.70 3.55
CA PHE A 410 15.73 17.03 3.19
C PHE A 410 15.70 17.73 1.83
N ILE A 411 14.95 17.14 0.90
CA ILE A 411 14.63 17.73 -0.39
C ILE A 411 13.11 17.98 -0.43
N PRO A 412 12.66 19.19 -0.81
CA PRO A 412 11.24 19.47 -0.97
C PRO A 412 10.57 18.55 -1.97
N THR A 413 9.28 18.33 -1.78
CA THR A 413 8.42 17.59 -2.69
C THR A 413 8.48 18.22 -4.08
N PRO A 414 8.99 17.49 -5.09
CA PRO A 414 8.98 17.97 -6.45
C PRO A 414 7.57 17.90 -7.05
N GLU A 415 7.29 18.76 -8.01
CA GLU A 415 6.13 18.59 -8.88
C GLU A 415 6.50 17.67 -10.03
N LEU A 416 5.70 16.61 -10.23
CA LEU A 416 6.06 15.53 -11.14
C LEU A 416 5.02 15.32 -12.23
N VAL A 417 5.46 15.11 -13.47
CA VAL A 417 4.65 14.63 -14.61
C VAL A 417 5.20 13.28 -15.03
N HIS A 418 4.42 12.21 -14.86
CA HIS A 418 4.84 10.83 -15.17
C HIS A 418 6.23 10.44 -14.61
N GLY A 419 6.59 10.93 -13.42
CA GLY A 419 7.87 10.64 -12.77
C GLY A 419 9.01 11.61 -13.12
N VAL A 420 8.78 12.52 -14.06
CA VAL A 420 9.74 13.58 -14.44
C VAL A 420 9.47 14.84 -13.63
N THR A 421 10.52 15.43 -13.07
CA THR A 421 10.44 16.66 -12.28
C THR A 421 10.20 17.89 -13.15
N ILE A 422 9.16 18.64 -12.82
CA ILE A 422 8.76 19.89 -13.45
C ILE A 422 8.82 20.99 -12.40
N PHE A 423 9.53 22.07 -12.67
CA PHE A 423 9.78 23.10 -11.66
C PHE A 423 8.53 23.94 -11.34
N ASN A 424 7.64 24.13 -12.31
CA ASN A 424 6.44 24.96 -12.18
C ASN A 424 5.18 24.08 -11.95
N PRO A 425 4.47 24.21 -10.82
CA PRO A 425 3.27 23.42 -10.51
C PRO A 425 2.12 23.58 -11.52
N TYR A 426 1.93 24.79 -12.06
CA TYR A 426 0.91 25.07 -13.07
C TYR A 426 1.24 24.36 -14.38
N LEU A 427 2.50 24.45 -14.83
CA LEU A 427 2.96 23.73 -16.01
C LEU A 427 2.84 22.21 -15.83
N ALA A 428 3.22 21.68 -14.66
CA ALA A 428 3.08 20.25 -14.35
C ALA A 428 1.64 19.77 -14.51
N THR A 429 0.67 20.62 -14.14
CA THR A 429 -0.75 20.32 -14.25
C THR A 429 -1.25 20.35 -15.68
N ILE A 430 -0.84 21.34 -16.48
CA ILE A 430 -1.16 21.40 -17.91
C ILE A 430 -0.60 20.15 -18.60
N LEU A 431 0.68 19.86 -18.41
CA LEU A 431 1.34 18.71 -19.05
C LEU A 431 0.67 17.38 -18.69
N LYS A 432 0.19 17.22 -17.44
CA LYS A 432 -0.63 16.07 -17.02
C LYS A 432 -1.95 15.98 -17.78
N LYS A 433 -2.67 17.10 -17.91
CA LYS A 433 -3.96 17.16 -18.62
C LYS A 433 -3.79 16.79 -20.09
N GLU A 434 -2.73 17.32 -20.71
CA GLU A 434 -2.36 17.03 -22.09
C GLU A 434 -1.69 15.65 -22.27
N LYS A 435 -1.53 14.88 -21.19
CA LYS A 435 -0.94 13.52 -21.20
C LYS A 435 0.47 13.45 -21.79
N PHE A 436 1.21 14.55 -21.67
CA PHE A 436 2.59 14.65 -22.13
C PHE A 436 3.48 13.69 -21.32
N PHE A 437 4.42 12.98 -21.96
CA PHE A 437 5.23 11.88 -21.39
C PHE A 437 4.50 10.57 -21.05
N SER A 438 3.23 10.37 -21.44
CA SER A 438 2.49 9.14 -21.11
C SER A 438 2.65 7.99 -22.12
N GLY A 439 3.63 8.05 -23.02
CA GLY A 439 3.79 7.04 -24.07
C GLY A 439 2.56 6.95 -24.99
N LYS A 440 2.04 8.12 -25.43
CA LYS A 440 1.03 8.24 -26.48
C LYS A 440 1.50 9.17 -27.57
#